data_AF-A0A034UY20-F1
#
_entry.id   AF-A0A034UY20-F1
#
_cell.length_a   1.000
_cell.length_b   1.000
_cell.length_c   1.000
_cell.angle_alpha   90.00
_cell.angle_beta   90.00
_cell.angle_gamma   90.00
#
_symmetry.space_group_name_H-M   'P 1'
#
loop_
_entity.id
_entity.type
_entity.pdbx_description
1 polymer ?
#
loop_
_entity_poly.entity_id
_entity_poly.type
_entity_poly.pdbx_seq_one_letter_code
_entity_poly.pdbx_strand_id
1 'polypeptide(L)'
;KMRAVYAHFPINCVTSENNTVIEIRNFLGEKYIRRVQMAPGVTVVNSTAQKDELIVEGNDIEAVSGSAALIQQSTTVKNKDIRKFLDGLYVSEKTTVVKKED
;
A
#
# COMPACT_ATOMS: atom_id res chain seq x y z
N LYS A 1 7.72 2.90 -2.88
CA LYS A 1 7.34 2.81 -1.45
C LYS A 1 5.99 3.49 -1.24
N MET A 2 5.18 2.97 -0.31
CA MET A 2 3.90 3.53 0.08
C MET A 2 3.82 3.69 1.60
N ARG A 3 3.06 4.66 2.08
CA ARG A 3 2.87 4.93 3.52
C ARG A 3 1.39 4.82 3.87
N ALA A 4 1.10 4.08 4.93
CA ALA A 4 -0.20 4.09 5.55
C ALA A 4 -0.30 5.31 6.49
N VAL A 5 -1.21 6.22 6.17
CA VAL A 5 -1.49 7.44 6.93
C VAL A 5 -2.83 7.24 7.64
N TYR A 6 -2.87 7.54 8.93
CA TYR A 6 -4.08 7.45 9.73
C TYR A 6 -4.04 8.46 10.88
N ALA A 7 -5.21 8.92 11.30
CA ALA A 7 -5.33 9.84 12.44
C ALA A 7 -5.59 9.11 13.76
N HIS A 8 -6.52 8.16 13.77
CA HIS A 8 -6.97 7.51 15.01
C HIS A 8 -6.94 5.98 14.94
N PHE A 9 -7.50 5.38 13.88
CA PHE A 9 -7.56 3.94 13.72
C PHE A 9 -6.32 3.44 12.96
N PRO A 10 -5.42 2.66 13.59
CA PRO A 10 -4.23 2.15 12.90
C PRO A 10 -4.64 1.21 11.76
N ILE A 11 -4.05 1.42 10.58
CA ILE A 11 -4.30 0.61 9.40
C ILE A 11 -3.36 -0.60 9.42
N ASN A 12 -3.93 -1.81 9.46
CA ASN A 12 -3.14 -3.04 9.48
C ASN A 12 -2.99 -3.58 8.06
N CYS A 13 -1.75 -3.68 7.58
CA CYS A 13 -1.42 -4.22 6.27
C CYS A 13 -0.79 -5.61 6.43
N VAL A 14 -1.49 -6.65 5.95
CA VAL A 14 -1.04 -8.04 6.03
C VAL A 14 -0.79 -8.55 4.61
N THR A 15 0.41 -9.05 4.33
CA THR A 15 0.73 -9.68 3.06
C THR A 15 0.41 -11.16 3.11
N SER A 16 -0.04 -11.74 2.00
CA SER A 16 -0.47 -13.13 1.89
C SER A 16 -0.14 -13.69 0.50
N GLU A 17 -0.29 -15.00 0.33
CA GLU A 17 -0.08 -15.69 -0.95
C GLU A 17 1.29 -15.36 -1.58
N ASN A 18 2.37 -15.65 -0.85
CA ASN A 18 3.74 -15.36 -1.27
C ASN A 18 3.97 -13.89 -1.67
N ASN A 19 3.43 -12.94 -0.89
CA ASN A 19 3.55 -11.50 -1.10
C ASN A 19 2.86 -10.99 -2.38
N THR A 20 1.90 -11.74 -2.94
CA THR A 20 1.13 -11.31 -4.13
C THR A 20 -0.24 -10.72 -3.77
N VAL A 21 -0.70 -10.89 -2.54
CA VAL A 21 -1.95 -10.31 -2.05
C VAL A 21 -1.68 -9.45 -0.82
N ILE A 22 -2.30 -8.27 -0.78
CA ILE A 22 -2.33 -7.44 0.42
C ILE A 22 -3.76 -7.36 0.97
N GLU A 23 -3.87 -7.58 2.27
CA GLU A 23 -5.08 -7.41 3.04
C GLU A 23 -4.96 -6.17 3.93
N ILE A 24 -5.79 -5.18 3.66
CA ILE A 24 -5.87 -3.94 4.42
C ILE A 24 -7.06 -4.07 5.38
N ARG A 25 -6.76 -4.01 6.68
CA ARG A 25 -7.71 -4.18 7.77
C ARG A 25 -7.80 -2.91 8.61
N ASN A 26 -8.94 -2.74 9.28
CA ASN A 26 -9.18 -1.64 10.22
C ASN A 26 -9.09 -0.23 9.59
N PHE A 27 -9.27 -0.12 8.27
CA PHE A 27 -9.32 1.18 7.58
C PHE A 27 -10.52 1.99 8.09
N LEU A 28 -10.28 3.18 8.65
CA LEU A 28 -11.29 4.01 9.34
C LEU A 28 -12.10 3.27 10.43
N GLY A 29 -11.56 2.19 11.02
CA GLY A 29 -12.25 1.38 12.02
C GLY A 29 -13.31 0.44 11.45
N GLU A 30 -13.35 0.24 10.13
CA GLU A 30 -14.28 -0.68 9.49
C GLU A 30 -13.90 -2.15 9.74
N LYS A 31 -14.91 -3.03 9.86
CA LYS A 31 -14.70 -4.49 9.93
C LYS A 31 -14.42 -5.12 8.56
N TYR A 32 -14.63 -4.39 7.48
CA TYR A 32 -14.44 -4.88 6.12
C TYR A 32 -12.94 -5.04 5.81
N ILE A 33 -12.56 -6.20 5.29
CA ILE A 33 -11.19 -6.50 4.88
C ILE A 33 -11.08 -6.22 3.39
N ARG A 34 -10.21 -5.27 3.03
CA ARG A 34 -9.95 -4.92 1.62
C ARG A 34 -8.80 -5.78 1.13
N ARG A 35 -9.06 -6.64 0.16
CA ARG A 35 -8.04 -7.51 -0.47
C ARG A 35 -7.67 -6.94 -1.83
N VAL A 36 -6.38 -6.75 -2.09
CA VAL A 36 -5.87 -6.28 -3.39
C VAL A 36 -4.85 -7.29 -3.90
N GLN A 37 -5.11 -7.83 -5.09
CA GLN A 37 -4.19 -8.72 -5.81
C GLN A 37 -3.17 -7.88 -6.57
N MET A 38 -1.89 -8.19 -6.42
CA MET A 38 -0.81 -7.58 -7.20
C MET A 38 -0.79 -8.13 -8.62
N ALA A 39 -0.30 -7.32 -9.56
CA ALA A 39 -0.07 -7.78 -10.93
C ALA A 39 0.98 -8.92 -10.96
N PRO A 40 0.96 -9.77 -12.02
CA PRO A 40 1.95 -10.84 -12.16
C PRO A 40 3.39 -10.31 -12.11
N GLY A 41 4.25 -10.96 -11.31
CA GLY A 41 5.65 -10.56 -11.15
C GLY A 41 5.87 -9.34 -10.23
N VAL A 42 4.83 -8.86 -9.57
CA VAL A 42 4.92 -7.81 -8.54
C VAL A 42 4.72 -8.42 -7.16
N THR A 43 5.61 -8.07 -6.23
CA THR A 43 5.53 -8.48 -4.83
C THR A 43 5.36 -7.26 -3.93
N VAL A 44 4.64 -7.44 -2.83
CA VAL A 44 4.45 -6.41 -1.80
C VAL A 44 4.91 -6.93 -0.45
N VAL A 45 5.75 -6.15 0.23
CA VAL A 45 6.30 -6.49 1.55
C VAL A 45 6.20 -5.31 2.51
N ASN A 46 6.04 -5.61 3.79
CA ASN A 46 6.11 -4.60 4.84
C ASN A 46 7.58 -4.22 5.07
N SER A 47 7.87 -2.91 5.12
CA SER A 47 9.21 -2.40 5.39
C SER A 47 9.67 -2.77 6.81
N THR A 48 10.88 -3.30 6.94
CA THR A 48 11.51 -3.58 8.25
C THR A 48 12.18 -2.35 8.85
N ALA A 49 12.62 -1.41 8.00
CA ALA A 49 13.31 -0.20 8.42
C ALA A 49 12.35 0.88 8.95
N GLN A 50 11.09 0.83 8.53
CA GLN A 50 10.16 1.91 8.75
C GLN A 50 8.76 1.37 9.04
N LYS A 51 8.19 1.81 10.17
CA LYS A 51 6.82 1.46 10.55
C LYS A 51 5.81 2.02 9.55
N ASP A 52 4.75 1.25 9.29
CA ASP A 52 3.59 1.62 8.48
C ASP A 52 3.96 1.97 7.02
N GLU A 53 5.04 1.36 6.52
CA GLU A 53 5.53 1.50 5.15
C GLU A 53 5.43 0.17 4.39
N LEU A 54 4.93 0.26 3.16
CA LEU A 54 4.83 -0.85 2.21
C LEU A 54 5.80 -0.64 1.06
N ILE A 55 6.45 -1.71 0.68
CA ILE A 55 7.38 -1.76 -0.43
C ILE A 55 6.73 -2.62 -1.52
N VAL A 56 6.49 -2.01 -2.67
CA VAL A 56 5.97 -2.68 -3.87
C VAL A 56 7.12 -2.77 -4.85
N GLU A 57 7.47 -3.98 -5.24
CA GLU A 57 8.64 -4.30 -6.06
C GLU A 57 8.25 -5.20 -7.23
N GLY A 58 8.95 -5.02 -8.34
CA GLY A 58 8.74 -5.78 -9.57
C GLY A 58 9.63 -5.20 -10.67
N ASN A 59 9.83 -5.98 -11.72
CA ASN A 59 10.69 -5.58 -12.84
C ASN A 59 9.97 -4.65 -13.84
N ASP A 60 8.65 -4.81 -13.99
CA ASP A 60 7.83 -3.98 -14.86
C ASP A 60 7.26 -2.77 -14.08
N ILE A 61 7.65 -1.57 -14.52
CA ILE A 61 7.25 -0.30 -13.91
C ILE A 61 5.74 -0.06 -14.00
N GLU A 62 5.08 -0.48 -15.07
CA GLU A 62 3.65 -0.29 -15.25
C GLU A 62 2.87 -1.20 -14.32
N ALA A 63 3.27 -2.47 -14.24
CA ALA A 63 2.70 -3.43 -13.31
C ALA A 63 2.86 -3.00 -11.84
N VAL A 64 4.05 -2.51 -11.47
CA VAL A 64 4.32 -2.00 -10.11
C VAL A 64 3.47 -0.76 -9.81
N SER A 65 3.44 0.19 -10.74
CA SER A 65 2.68 1.45 -10.57
C SER A 65 1.18 1.21 -10.51
N GLY A 66 0.66 0.31 -11.36
CA GLY A 66 -0.74 -0.10 -11.37
C GLY A 66 -1.14 -0.80 -10.07
N SER A 67 -0.29 -1.71 -9.57
CA SER A 67 -0.53 -2.40 -8.30
C SER A 67 -0.58 -1.42 -7.12
N ALA A 68 0.35 -0.45 -7.08
CA ALA A 68 0.34 0.61 -6.06
C ALA A 68 -0.92 1.51 -6.17
N ALA A 69 -1.38 1.81 -7.39
CA ALA A 69 -2.59 2.59 -7.60
C ALA A 69 -3.85 1.84 -7.13
N LEU A 70 -3.94 0.52 -7.37
CA LEU A 70 -5.04 -0.31 -6.88
C LEU A 70 -5.12 -0.31 -5.35
N ILE A 71 -3.98 -0.41 -4.67
CA ILE A 71 -3.90 -0.29 -3.20
C ILE A 71 -4.49 1.05 -2.75
N GLN A 72 -4.03 2.16 -3.31
CA GLN A 72 -4.49 3.50 -2.95
C GLN A 72 -5.99 3.69 -3.22
N GLN A 73 -6.48 3.27 -4.39
CA GLN A 73 -7.90 3.35 -4.75
C GLN A 73 -8.77 2.52 -3.82
N SER A 74 -8.28 1.34 -3.39
CA SER A 74 -9.01 0.49 -2.44
C SER A 74 -9.27 1.19 -1.10
N THR A 75 -8.41 2.13 -0.69
CA THR A 75 -8.54 2.92 0.54
C THR A 75 -9.12 4.31 0.31
N THR A 76 -9.96 4.49 -0.71
CA THR A 76 -10.65 5.77 -0.91
C THR A 76 -11.72 5.98 0.17
N VAL A 77 -11.63 7.08 0.90
CA VAL A 77 -12.64 7.51 1.87
C VAL A 77 -13.94 7.87 1.13
N LYS A 78 -15.06 7.30 1.56
CA LYS A 78 -16.40 7.57 1.00
C LYS A 78 -17.29 8.29 2.02
N ASN A 79 -18.19 9.14 1.53
CA ASN A 79 -19.23 9.82 2.33
C ASN A 79 -18.68 10.66 3.50
N LYS A 80 -17.44 11.16 3.41
CA LYS A 80 -16.79 12.07 4.38
C LYS A 80 -15.94 13.10 3.62
N ASP A 81 -15.57 14.20 4.27
CA ASP A 81 -14.68 15.20 3.67
C ASP A 81 -13.24 14.68 3.59
N ILE A 82 -12.78 14.41 2.38
CA ILE A 82 -11.43 13.90 2.08
C ILE A 82 -10.31 14.86 2.48
N ARG A 83 -10.60 16.15 2.70
CA ARG A 83 -9.62 17.14 3.15
C ARG A 83 -9.39 17.08 4.66
N LYS A 84 -10.31 16.46 5.39
CA LYS A 84 -10.21 16.25 6.85
C LYS A 84 -9.81 14.82 7.18
N PHE A 85 -10.38 13.85 6.48
CA PHE A 85 -10.05 12.43 6.62
C PHE A 85 -9.00 12.08 5.57
N LEU A 86 -7.74 12.32 5.92
CA LEU A 86 -6.57 12.01 5.09
C LEU A 86 -6.09 10.55 5.26
N ASP A 87 -6.86 9.71 5.93
CA ASP A 87 -6.54 8.30 6.14
C ASP A 87 -6.50 7.55 4.80
N GLY A 88 -5.42 6.82 4.54
CA GLY A 88 -5.21 6.13 3.28
C GLY A 88 -3.80 5.58 3.12
N LEU A 89 -3.57 4.85 2.03
CA LEU A 89 -2.24 4.42 1.61
C LEU A 89 -1.80 5.23 0.39
N TYR A 90 -0.66 5.91 0.49
CA TYR A 90 -0.16 6.80 -0.56
C TYR A 90 1.26 6.44 -0.98
N VAL A 91 1.58 6.63 -2.26
CA VAL A 91 2.95 6.49 -2.77
C VAL A 91 3.82 7.61 -2.20
N SER A 92 4.82 7.25 -1.41
CA SER A 92 5.74 8.21 -0.79
C SER A 92 6.99 8.46 -1.61
N GLU A 93 7.52 7.42 -2.26
CA GLU A 93 8.77 7.47 -2.99
C GLU A 93 8.74 6.50 -4.18
N LYS A 94 9.29 6.93 -5.31
CA LYS A 94 9.56 6.10 -6.50
C LYS A 94 11.07 5.94 -6.62
N THR A 95 11.56 4.71 -6.52
CA THR A 95 13.00 4.42 -6.49
C THR A 95 13.27 3.02 -7.06
N THR A 96 14.53 2.71 -7.30
CA THR A 96 14.98 1.39 -7.75
C THR A 96 15.44 0.54 -6.57
N VAL A 97 15.34 -0.79 -6.69
CA VAL A 97 15.78 -1.72 -5.63
C VAL A 97 17.30 -1.69 -5.51
N VAL A 98 18.00 -1.80 -6.63
CA VAL A 98 19.46 -1.66 -6.70
C VAL A 98 19.78 -0.21 -7.02
N LYS A 99 20.62 0.42 -6.19
CA LYS A 99 21.18 1.74 -6.48
C LYS A 99 22.35 1.55 -7.44
N LYS A 100 22.46 2.40 -8.46
CA LYS A 100 23.71 2.48 -9.24
C LYS A 100 24.76 3.09 -8.32
N GLU A 101 25.89 2.38 -8.16
CA GLU A 101 27.09 2.97 -7.59
C GLU A 101 27.66 3.92 -8.66
N ASP A 102 27.80 5.20 -8.30
CA ASP A 102 28.47 6.22 -9.12
C ASP A 102 30.00 6.14 -8.95
#